data_AF-A0A2M8EK89-F1
#
_entry.id   AF-A0A2M8EK89-F1
#
_cell.length_a   1.000
_cell.length_b   1.000
_cell.length_c   1.000
_cell.angle_alpha   90.00
_cell.angle_beta   90.00
_cell.angle_gamma   90.00
#
_symmetry.space_group_name_H-M   'P 1'
#
loop_
_entity.id
_entity.type
_entity.pdbx_description
1 polymer ?
#
loop_
_entity_poly.entity_id
_entity_poly.type
_entity_poly.pdbx_seq_one_letter_code
_entity_poly.pdbx_strand_id
1 'polypeptide(L)'
;MSLFELFEQIVAAEGKEIELTLPEEGINLLTLEILKKEAGRRGKTLKLRSSGPRSKRLITLLEEGAEPEPIRIIRGGRFGLPKIHLDLAFIKRVGLIPLLLLGILLLLGGGGWWGLNYLPRAEVVLTLKPIPMVKEIAVSADTQATEIDAEKGLIPGTKLTIEEEGQKSTPATGTATVGEKAKGTVTFINCNDTTDVTFTAGTQIKPVGKNLIYVIDSNVVGVPKRVGGICGTKDGTVTAEKIGPSYNLADATNSDFVTNYSNSIYDAGSATGAISGGESHEVTVVASADQAKVLDELKKELLDKGKTDLADQAGLDQVVIQEVIKQEVVEEKFAQAVGEQAEEVGLTLKMKFTVIVYKDEDLKGLVSQVLGGLVPENYELFPSEMEIETLEPKLGDKKLDFSAKIAAQVVPKLDLEGIKRELSARDVASAQEYLASLSNVSAYELRLWPNLPEDLRRIPRSTKRINVKLRTETEED
;
A
#
# COMPACT_ATOMS: atom_id res chain seq x y z
N MET A 1 24.09 -5.89 63.40
CA MET A 1 25.29 -5.68 62.59
C MET A 1 25.07 -6.36 61.25
N SER A 2 25.14 -5.62 60.16
CA SER A 2 24.95 -6.16 58.81
C SER A 2 26.25 -6.79 58.28
N LEU A 3 26.16 -7.71 57.30
CA LEU A 3 27.34 -8.26 56.62
C LEU A 3 28.24 -7.15 56.05
N PHE A 4 27.63 -6.07 55.56
CA PHE A 4 28.34 -4.93 54.99
C PHE A 4 29.20 -4.20 56.03
N GLU A 5 28.69 -4.01 57.25
CA GLU A 5 29.45 -3.39 58.36
C GLU A 5 30.65 -4.24 58.77
N LEU A 6 30.54 -5.57 58.73
CA LEU A 6 31.66 -6.48 59.01
C LEU A 6 32.74 -6.43 57.92
N PHE A 7 32.35 -6.22 56.66
CA PHE A 7 33.31 -5.99 55.58
C PHE A 7 34.03 -4.66 55.71
N GLU A 8 33.33 -3.58 56.06
CA GLU A 8 33.96 -2.28 56.28
C GLU A 8 35.02 -2.36 57.39
N GLN A 9 34.76 -3.09 58.46
CA GLN A 9 35.75 -3.31 59.53
C GLN A 9 36.99 -4.07 59.05
N ILE A 10 36.86 -4.99 58.09
CA ILE A 10 38.01 -5.69 57.48
C ILE A 10 38.82 -4.76 56.58
N VAL A 11 38.14 -3.87 55.87
CA VAL A 11 38.77 -2.88 54.97
C VAL A 11 39.49 -1.81 55.76
N ALA A 12 38.87 -1.28 56.83
CA ALA A 12 39.39 -0.17 57.62
C ALA A 12 40.54 -0.54 58.59
N ALA A 13 40.76 -1.82 58.88
CA ALA A 13 41.81 -2.24 59.82
C ALA A 13 43.22 -2.21 59.19
N GLU A 14 44.17 -1.48 59.78
CA GLU A 14 45.55 -1.33 59.28
C GLU A 14 46.52 -2.46 59.71
N GLY A 15 46.03 -3.48 60.44
CA GLY A 15 46.83 -4.60 60.96
C GLY A 15 46.81 -5.88 60.11
N LYS A 16 47.85 -6.73 60.29
CA LYS A 16 47.91 -8.09 59.70
C LYS A 16 46.96 -9.09 60.38
N GLU A 17 46.59 -8.85 61.63
CA GLU A 17 45.56 -9.62 62.34
C GLU A 17 44.35 -8.73 62.62
N ILE A 18 43.14 -9.24 62.37
CA ILE A 18 41.87 -8.53 62.63
C ILE A 18 41.03 -9.38 63.58
N GLU A 19 40.56 -8.79 64.68
CA GLU A 19 39.55 -9.39 65.55
C GLU A 19 38.16 -8.84 65.20
N LEU A 20 37.21 -9.73 64.86
CA LEU A 20 35.82 -9.35 64.62
C LEU A 20 34.88 -10.03 65.60
N THR A 21 33.95 -9.27 66.17
CA THR A 21 32.90 -9.78 67.05
C THR A 21 31.63 -10.08 66.23
N LEU A 22 31.18 -11.33 66.25
CA LEU A 22 30.03 -11.76 65.46
C LEU A 22 28.69 -11.53 66.20
N PRO A 23 27.71 -10.82 65.61
CA PRO A 23 26.34 -10.72 66.15
C PRO A 23 25.61 -12.08 66.18
N GLU A 24 24.55 -12.15 66.99
CA GLU A 24 23.75 -13.37 67.17
C GLU A 24 22.77 -13.66 66.01
N GLU A 25 22.32 -12.62 65.30
CA GLU A 25 21.35 -12.74 64.20
C GLU A 25 21.94 -12.24 62.87
N GLY A 26 21.46 -12.79 61.75
CA GLY A 26 21.85 -12.34 60.40
C GLY A 26 23.14 -12.96 59.83
N ILE A 27 23.78 -13.91 60.53
CA ILE A 27 25.01 -14.57 60.07
C ILE A 27 24.81 -16.07 59.88
N ASN A 28 25.31 -16.59 58.75
CA ASN A 28 25.36 -18.03 58.42
C ASN A 28 26.80 -18.48 58.11
N LEU A 29 27.03 -19.78 57.93
CA LEU A 29 28.36 -20.35 57.70
C LEU A 29 29.02 -19.81 56.41
N LEU A 30 28.24 -19.66 55.34
CA LEU A 30 28.70 -19.11 54.06
C LEU A 30 29.21 -17.67 54.23
N THR A 31 28.53 -16.86 55.05
CA THR A 31 28.97 -15.51 55.39
C THR A 31 30.37 -15.51 56.01
N LEU A 32 30.64 -16.45 56.91
CA LEU A 32 31.95 -16.56 57.57
C LEU A 32 33.06 -17.05 56.63
N GLU A 33 32.75 -17.97 55.72
CA GLU A 33 33.68 -18.39 54.66
C GLU A 33 34.05 -17.24 53.74
N ILE A 34 33.09 -16.41 53.34
CA ILE A 34 33.34 -15.24 52.50
C ILE A 34 34.23 -14.24 53.26
N LEU A 35 33.96 -13.97 54.54
CA LEU A 35 34.78 -13.08 55.36
C LEU A 35 36.22 -13.60 55.52
N LYS A 36 36.42 -14.92 55.74
CA LYS A 36 37.73 -15.56 55.82
C LYS A 36 38.48 -15.48 54.48
N LYS A 37 37.78 -15.71 53.37
CA LYS A 37 38.35 -15.64 52.01
C LYS A 37 38.74 -14.22 51.61
N GLU A 38 37.93 -13.22 51.97
CA GLU A 38 38.23 -11.82 51.67
C GLU A 38 39.38 -11.28 52.54
N ALA A 39 39.43 -11.65 53.84
CA ALA A 39 40.58 -11.35 54.68
C ALA A 39 41.87 -11.99 54.12
N GLY A 40 41.79 -13.25 53.67
CA GLY A 40 42.91 -13.96 53.04
C GLY A 40 43.39 -13.32 51.73
N ARG A 41 42.48 -12.88 50.85
CA ARG A 41 42.83 -12.14 49.63
C ARG A 41 43.61 -10.85 49.90
N ARG A 42 43.36 -10.22 51.05
CA ARG A 42 44.03 -8.99 51.48
C ARG A 42 45.28 -9.25 52.33
N GLY A 43 45.71 -10.50 52.46
CA GLY A 43 46.89 -10.90 53.21
C GLY A 43 46.74 -10.74 54.73
N LYS A 44 45.51 -10.79 55.26
CA LYS A 44 45.20 -10.62 56.67
C LYS A 44 44.67 -11.91 57.31
N THR A 45 45.00 -12.14 58.57
CA THR A 45 44.52 -13.28 59.37
C THR A 45 43.35 -12.84 60.25
N LEU A 46 42.21 -13.52 60.12
CA LEU A 46 40.97 -13.17 60.83
C LEU A 46 40.78 -14.02 62.08
N LYS A 47 40.66 -13.38 63.25
CA LYS A 47 40.26 -14.00 64.53
C LYS A 47 38.81 -13.63 64.84
N LEU A 48 37.94 -14.62 64.99
CA LEU A 48 36.52 -14.41 65.24
C LEU A 48 36.21 -14.56 66.74
N ARG A 49 35.53 -13.57 67.33
CA ARG A 49 34.99 -13.67 68.70
C ARG A 49 33.47 -13.83 68.67
N SER A 50 32.95 -14.74 69.49
CA SER A 50 31.50 -14.96 69.61
C SER A 50 30.85 -13.96 70.58
N SER A 51 29.78 -13.31 70.16
CA SER A 51 28.90 -12.53 71.05
C SER A 51 27.87 -13.38 71.80
N GLY A 52 27.70 -14.67 71.47
CA GLY A 52 26.77 -15.59 72.16
C GLY A 52 26.76 -17.02 71.61
N PRO A 53 25.83 -17.90 72.05
CA PRO A 53 25.89 -19.34 71.80
C PRO A 53 25.83 -19.73 70.31
N ARG A 54 25.12 -18.95 69.47
CA ARG A 54 24.97 -19.25 68.04
C ARG A 54 26.23 -18.92 67.25
N SER A 55 26.86 -17.77 67.52
CA SER A 55 28.11 -17.37 66.88
C SER A 55 29.27 -18.28 67.29
N LYS A 56 29.27 -18.78 68.55
CA LYS A 56 30.25 -19.77 68.99
C LYS A 56 30.18 -21.07 68.18
N ARG A 57 28.97 -21.60 67.92
CA ARG A 57 28.78 -22.80 67.08
C ARG A 57 29.26 -22.61 65.65
N LEU A 58 29.00 -21.44 65.06
CA LEU A 58 29.42 -21.13 63.69
C LEU A 58 30.94 -21.00 63.54
N ILE A 59 31.62 -20.43 64.55
CA ILE A 59 33.09 -20.37 64.58
C ILE A 59 33.67 -21.78 64.68
N THR A 60 33.12 -22.64 65.55
CA THR A 60 33.57 -24.04 65.68
C THR A 60 33.42 -24.81 64.36
N LEU A 61 32.28 -24.65 63.66
CA LEU A 61 32.04 -25.26 62.35
C LEU A 61 33.00 -24.76 61.25
N LEU A 62 33.48 -23.51 61.33
CA LEU A 62 34.45 -22.94 60.38
C LEU A 62 35.89 -23.39 60.67
N GLU A 63 36.24 -23.62 61.93
CA GLU A 63 37.57 -24.04 62.36
C GLU A 63 37.81 -25.55 62.21
N GLU A 64 36.79 -26.38 62.44
CA GLU A 64 36.94 -27.84 62.39
C GLU A 64 36.97 -28.44 60.98
N GLY A 65 36.66 -27.68 59.92
CA GLY A 65 36.84 -28.13 58.53
C GLY A 65 36.21 -29.50 58.22
N ALA A 66 35.15 -29.86 58.95
CA ALA A 66 34.55 -31.18 58.92
C ALA A 66 33.30 -31.17 58.03
N GLU A 67 33.27 -32.11 57.08
CA GLU A 67 32.03 -32.58 56.46
C GLU A 67 30.97 -32.78 57.56
N PRO A 68 29.70 -32.41 57.33
CA PRO A 68 28.69 -32.50 58.38
C PRO A 68 28.63 -33.96 58.85
N GLU A 69 28.96 -34.18 60.13
CA GLU A 69 28.70 -35.47 60.78
C GLU A 69 27.28 -35.89 60.44
N PRO A 70 27.03 -37.19 60.13
CA PRO A 70 25.68 -37.65 59.90
C PRO A 70 24.84 -37.23 61.10
N ILE A 71 23.76 -36.49 60.82
CA ILE A 71 22.77 -36.07 61.81
C ILE A 71 22.50 -37.27 62.69
N ARG A 72 23.01 -37.25 63.93
CA ARG A 72 22.46 -38.09 64.97
C ARG A 72 21.02 -37.66 65.05
N ILE A 73 20.15 -38.49 64.49
CA ILE A 73 18.74 -38.47 64.79
C ILE A 73 18.71 -38.60 66.31
N ILE A 74 18.57 -37.47 66.99
CA ILE A 74 17.96 -37.43 68.30
C ILE A 74 16.62 -38.09 67.99
N ARG A 75 16.52 -39.38 68.32
CA ARG A 75 15.25 -40.06 68.50
C ARG A 75 14.50 -39.07 69.36
N GLY A 76 13.58 -38.34 68.74
CA GLY A 76 12.76 -37.39 69.43
C GLY A 76 12.24 -38.14 70.63
N GLY A 77 12.69 -37.74 71.82
CA GLY A 77 11.85 -37.80 72.98
C GLY A 77 10.54 -37.27 72.46
N ARG A 78 9.56 -38.19 72.37
CA ARG A 78 8.26 -37.95 71.77
C ARG A 78 7.87 -36.55 72.20
N PHE A 79 7.81 -35.60 71.26
CA PHE A 79 6.97 -34.45 71.45
C PHE A 79 5.59 -35.09 71.54
N GLY A 80 5.23 -35.50 72.76
CA GLY A 80 3.87 -35.61 73.15
C GLY A 80 3.35 -34.23 72.85
N LEU A 81 2.56 -34.13 71.78
CA LEU A 81 1.39 -33.28 71.82
C LEU A 81 0.92 -33.34 73.27
N PRO A 82 0.77 -32.22 74.01
CA PRO A 82 -0.01 -32.29 75.22
C PRO A 82 -1.24 -33.07 74.81
N LYS A 83 -1.44 -34.25 75.41
CA LYS A 83 -2.67 -34.98 75.18
C LYS A 83 -3.69 -34.02 75.73
N ILE A 84 -4.27 -33.22 74.84
CA ILE A 84 -5.50 -32.52 75.11
C ILE A 84 -6.43 -33.69 75.29
N HIS A 85 -6.55 -34.13 76.55
CA HIS A 85 -7.69 -34.89 76.98
C HIS A 85 -8.84 -33.92 76.77
N LEU A 86 -9.37 -33.89 75.54
CA LEU A 86 -10.77 -33.59 75.35
C LEU A 86 -11.45 -34.67 76.18
N ASP A 87 -11.86 -34.29 77.37
CA ASP A 87 -12.70 -35.15 78.18
C ASP A 87 -13.96 -35.41 77.33
N LEU A 88 -14.05 -36.60 76.74
CA LEU A 88 -15.20 -37.00 75.93
C LEU A 88 -16.49 -37.01 76.78
N ALA A 89 -16.40 -36.88 78.11
CA ALA A 89 -17.54 -36.62 78.97
C ALA A 89 -18.14 -35.22 78.76
N PHE A 90 -17.35 -34.21 78.35
CA PHE A 90 -17.84 -32.88 77.99
C PHE A 90 -18.54 -32.88 76.62
N ILE A 91 -18.04 -33.67 75.66
CA ILE A 91 -18.67 -33.90 74.33
C ILE A 91 -19.99 -34.68 74.45
N LYS A 92 -20.21 -35.42 75.54
CA LYS A 92 -21.52 -36.04 75.81
C LYS A 92 -22.57 -35.04 76.35
N ARG A 93 -22.16 -33.89 76.90
CA ARG A 93 -23.08 -32.83 77.37
C ARG A 93 -23.25 -31.68 76.38
N VAL A 94 -22.26 -31.44 75.53
CA VAL A 94 -22.31 -30.49 74.44
C VAL A 94 -22.41 -31.32 73.16
N GLY A 95 -23.63 -31.49 72.63
CA GLY A 95 -23.92 -32.45 71.56
C GLY A 95 -22.94 -32.38 70.38
N LEU A 96 -22.87 -33.42 69.55
CA LEU A 96 -22.03 -33.44 68.34
C LEU A 96 -22.22 -32.22 67.42
N ILE A 97 -23.37 -31.55 67.52
CA ILE A 97 -23.82 -30.45 66.68
C ILE A 97 -22.92 -29.19 66.79
N PRO A 98 -22.62 -28.61 67.97
CA PRO A 98 -21.71 -27.46 68.12
C PRO A 98 -20.26 -27.72 67.67
N LEU A 99 -19.72 -28.93 67.84
CA LEU A 99 -18.37 -29.27 67.36
C LEU A 99 -18.33 -29.32 65.82
N LEU A 100 -19.38 -29.87 65.21
CA LEU A 100 -19.53 -29.96 63.76
C LEU A 100 -19.78 -28.56 63.15
N LEU A 101 -20.57 -27.72 63.83
CA LEU A 101 -20.76 -26.30 63.48
C LEU A 101 -19.45 -25.52 63.54
N LEU A 102 -18.61 -25.73 64.55
CA LEU A 102 -17.30 -25.08 64.65
C LEU A 102 -16.34 -25.54 63.53
N GLY A 103 -16.36 -26.83 63.20
CA GLY A 103 -15.60 -27.38 62.08
C GLY A 103 -16.01 -26.80 60.72
N ILE A 104 -17.33 -26.67 60.48
CA ILE A 104 -17.87 -26.02 59.28
C ILE A 104 -17.49 -24.54 59.25
N LEU A 105 -17.58 -23.83 60.38
CA LEU A 105 -17.21 -22.42 60.47
C LEU A 105 -15.72 -22.21 60.13
N LEU A 106 -14.83 -23.08 60.60
CA LEU A 106 -13.39 -23.02 60.27
C LEU A 106 -13.12 -23.37 58.81
N LEU A 107 -13.86 -24.32 58.22
CA LEU A 107 -13.78 -24.64 56.80
C LEU A 107 -14.29 -23.51 55.91
N LEU A 108 -15.40 -22.87 56.28
CA LEU A 108 -15.96 -21.71 55.57
C LEU A 108 -15.08 -20.48 55.75
N GLY A 109 -14.52 -20.25 56.94
CA GLY A 109 -13.59 -19.15 57.22
C GLY A 109 -12.25 -19.33 56.50
N GLY A 110 -11.68 -20.53 56.55
CA GLY A 110 -10.44 -20.87 55.85
C GLY A 110 -10.62 -20.90 54.34
N GLY A 111 -11.73 -21.46 53.84
CA GLY A 111 -12.11 -21.46 52.43
C GLY A 111 -12.41 -20.06 51.91
N GLY A 112 -13.07 -19.22 52.71
CA GLY A 112 -13.33 -17.81 52.41
C GLY A 112 -12.05 -16.99 52.38
N TRP A 113 -11.16 -17.16 53.36
CA TRP A 113 -9.84 -16.51 53.37
C TRP A 113 -8.98 -16.94 52.18
N TRP A 114 -8.96 -18.23 51.86
CA TRP A 114 -8.26 -18.77 50.70
C TRP A 114 -8.86 -18.21 49.38
N GLY A 115 -10.19 -18.22 49.26
CA GLY A 115 -10.90 -17.66 48.12
C GLY A 115 -10.61 -16.18 47.91
N LEU A 116 -10.62 -15.37 48.98
CA LEU A 116 -10.33 -13.93 48.91
C LEU A 116 -8.88 -13.61 48.51
N ASN A 117 -7.91 -14.48 48.82
CA ASN A 117 -6.50 -14.24 48.49
C ASN A 117 -6.10 -14.79 47.11
N TYR A 118 -6.71 -15.89 46.68
CA TYR A 118 -6.27 -16.65 45.50
C TYR A 118 -7.29 -16.73 44.38
N LEU A 119 -8.52 -16.27 44.55
CA LEU A 119 -9.53 -16.25 43.48
C LEU A 119 -9.56 -14.93 42.66
N PRO A 120 -9.31 -13.74 43.26
CA PRO A 120 -9.45 -12.49 42.52
C PRO A 120 -8.63 -12.43 41.24
N ARG A 121 -9.18 -11.75 40.23
CA ARG A 121 -8.53 -11.35 38.99
C ARG A 121 -8.80 -9.88 38.74
N ALA A 122 -7.79 -9.17 38.24
CA ALA A 122 -7.89 -7.78 37.86
C ALA A 122 -7.58 -7.65 36.37
N GLU A 123 -8.42 -6.91 35.66
CA GLU A 123 -8.16 -6.45 34.31
C GLU A 123 -8.10 -4.92 34.35
N VAL A 124 -6.98 -4.37 33.92
CA VAL A 124 -6.72 -2.95 33.85
C VAL A 124 -6.59 -2.60 32.38
N VAL A 125 -7.49 -1.76 31.88
CA VAL A 125 -7.38 -1.20 30.53
C VAL A 125 -6.84 0.21 30.68
N LEU A 126 -5.66 0.48 30.13
CA LEU A 126 -5.06 1.81 30.09
C LEU A 126 -5.28 2.39 28.70
N THR A 127 -5.90 3.56 28.64
CA THR A 127 -6.02 4.36 27.43
C THR A 127 -4.85 5.33 27.38
N LEU A 128 -4.05 5.26 26.32
CA LEU A 128 -2.91 6.13 26.10
C LEU A 128 -3.26 7.18 25.06
N LYS A 129 -2.72 8.39 25.23
CA LYS A 129 -2.82 9.45 24.24
C LYS A 129 -1.76 9.23 23.14
N PRO A 130 -2.14 8.92 21.90
CA PRO A 130 -1.19 8.75 20.82
C PRO A 130 -0.58 10.09 20.41
N ILE A 131 0.68 10.07 19.99
CA ILE A 131 1.31 11.20 19.30
C ILE A 131 1.40 10.83 17.82
N PRO A 132 0.79 11.62 16.91
CA PRO A 132 0.90 11.36 15.49
C PRO A 132 2.33 11.63 15.01
N MET A 133 2.85 10.70 14.23
CA MET A 133 4.15 10.79 13.58
C MET A 133 3.96 10.55 12.08
N VAL A 134 4.25 11.59 11.30
CA VAL A 134 4.23 11.51 9.84
C VAL A 134 5.65 11.56 9.31
N LYS A 135 6.02 10.58 8.48
CA LYS A 135 7.34 10.52 7.88
C LYS A 135 7.25 10.07 6.43
N GLU A 136 7.99 10.74 5.57
CA GLU A 136 8.20 10.30 4.19
C GLU A 136 9.54 9.58 4.09
N ILE A 137 9.52 8.39 3.48
CA ILE A 137 10.71 7.59 3.17
C ILE A 137 10.78 7.37 1.66
N ALA A 138 11.98 7.45 1.10
CA ALA A 138 12.20 7.03 -0.27
C ALA A 138 12.30 5.50 -0.32
N VAL A 139 11.55 4.88 -1.21
CA VAL A 139 11.50 3.42 -1.41
C VAL A 139 11.83 3.09 -2.86
N SER A 140 12.65 2.07 -3.06
CA SER A 140 13.00 1.54 -4.39
C SER A 140 12.75 0.04 -4.41
N ALA A 141 11.72 -0.38 -5.15
CA ALA A 141 11.45 -1.77 -5.43
C ALA A 141 12.29 -2.24 -6.62
N ASP A 142 13.31 -3.06 -6.37
CA ASP A 142 14.27 -3.52 -7.38
C ASP A 142 14.09 -5.01 -7.67
N THR A 143 13.97 -5.35 -8.95
CA THR A 143 13.91 -6.73 -9.46
C THR A 143 15.16 -7.57 -9.20
N GLN A 144 16.28 -6.94 -8.86
CA GLN A 144 17.53 -7.61 -8.52
C GLN A 144 17.75 -7.76 -7.01
N ALA A 145 16.93 -7.09 -6.19
CA ALA A 145 17.01 -7.20 -4.75
C ALA A 145 16.36 -8.50 -4.26
N THR A 146 17.05 -9.23 -3.39
CA THR A 146 16.55 -10.47 -2.77
C THR A 146 16.12 -10.27 -1.32
N GLU A 147 16.58 -9.20 -0.68
CA GLU A 147 16.33 -8.89 0.73
C GLU A 147 16.07 -7.38 0.89
N ILE A 148 15.46 -7.00 2.02
CA ILE A 148 15.20 -5.60 2.39
C ILE A 148 16.51 -4.93 2.83
N ASP A 149 16.83 -3.77 2.28
CA ASP A 149 17.95 -2.91 2.71
C ASP A 149 17.40 -1.59 3.26
N ALA A 150 17.31 -1.49 4.58
CA ALA A 150 16.72 -0.33 5.26
C ALA A 150 17.57 0.94 5.18
N GLU A 151 18.89 0.85 4.99
CA GLU A 151 19.74 2.03 4.83
C GLU A 151 19.52 2.72 3.48
N LYS A 152 19.22 1.92 2.44
CA LYS A 152 19.00 2.41 1.07
C LYS A 152 17.53 2.53 0.68
N GLY A 153 16.60 2.08 1.53
CA GLY A 153 15.17 2.04 1.21
C GLY A 153 14.83 1.02 0.11
N LEU A 154 15.60 -0.06 -0.01
CA LEU A 154 15.44 -1.05 -1.08
C LEU A 154 14.52 -2.20 -0.65
N ILE A 155 13.58 -2.59 -1.50
CA ILE A 155 12.76 -3.79 -1.32
C ILE A 155 12.80 -4.69 -2.56
N PRO A 156 12.60 -6.01 -2.42
CA PRO A 156 12.46 -6.92 -3.55
C PRO A 156 11.26 -6.55 -4.43
N GLY A 157 11.51 -6.36 -5.72
CA GLY A 157 10.48 -6.16 -6.75
C GLY A 157 10.34 -7.37 -7.66
N THR A 158 9.15 -7.59 -8.21
CA THR A 158 8.91 -8.57 -9.27
C THR A 158 8.39 -7.86 -10.50
N LYS A 159 8.95 -8.14 -11.68
CA LYS A 159 8.45 -7.57 -12.93
C LYS A 159 7.34 -8.45 -13.48
N LEU A 160 6.16 -7.87 -13.62
CA LEU A 160 5.03 -8.50 -14.30
C LEU A 160 4.84 -7.90 -15.69
N THR A 161 4.44 -8.75 -16.62
CA THR A 161 4.24 -8.38 -18.02
C THR A 161 3.13 -9.23 -18.59
N ILE A 162 2.12 -8.57 -19.15
CA ILE A 162 0.99 -9.19 -19.84
C ILE A 162 0.82 -8.57 -21.22
N GLU A 163 0.17 -9.30 -22.11
CA GLU A 163 -0.23 -8.82 -23.42
C GLU A 163 -1.74 -9.00 -23.56
N GLU A 164 -2.44 -7.90 -23.81
CA GLU A 164 -3.87 -7.90 -24.07
C GLU A 164 -4.14 -7.56 -25.53
N GLU A 165 -5.11 -8.24 -26.11
CA GLU A 165 -5.58 -8.02 -27.47
C GLU A 165 -7.07 -7.71 -27.43
N GLY A 166 -7.49 -6.75 -28.24
CA GLY A 166 -8.89 -6.39 -28.39
C GLY A 166 -9.22 -5.90 -29.79
N GLN A 167 -10.51 -5.92 -30.10
CA GLN A 167 -11.06 -5.40 -31.35
C GLN A 167 -12.29 -4.55 -31.05
N LYS A 168 -12.39 -3.42 -31.74
CA LYS A 168 -13.52 -2.50 -31.61
C LYS A 168 -13.89 -1.89 -32.95
N SER A 169 -15.16 -1.58 -33.16
CA SER A 169 -15.62 -0.77 -34.29
C SER A 169 -16.42 0.43 -33.80
N THR A 170 -16.33 1.53 -34.55
CA THR A 170 -17.15 2.73 -34.35
C THR A 170 -17.75 3.20 -35.67
N PRO A 171 -18.95 3.81 -35.68
CA PRO A 171 -19.53 4.38 -36.90
C PRO A 171 -18.63 5.43 -37.53
N ALA A 172 -18.50 5.39 -38.86
CA ALA A 172 -17.80 6.41 -39.63
C ALA A 172 -18.68 7.68 -39.73
N THR A 173 -18.05 8.84 -39.58
CA THR A 173 -18.75 10.14 -39.57
C THR A 173 -18.33 11.05 -40.72
N GLY A 174 -17.26 10.72 -41.44
CA GLY A 174 -16.83 11.46 -42.62
C GLY A 174 -17.84 11.34 -43.74
N THR A 175 -17.96 12.39 -44.54
CA THR A 175 -18.72 12.36 -45.79
C THR A 175 -17.82 12.73 -46.97
N ALA A 176 -18.03 12.07 -48.09
CA ALA A 176 -17.38 12.39 -49.36
C ALA A 176 -18.41 12.40 -50.48
N THR A 177 -18.22 13.29 -51.45
CA THR A 177 -19.02 13.28 -52.67
C THR A 177 -18.30 12.46 -53.73
N VAL A 178 -18.94 11.37 -54.17
CA VAL A 178 -18.45 10.50 -55.24
C VAL A 178 -19.42 10.51 -56.41
N GLY A 179 -18.94 10.19 -57.61
CA GLY A 179 -19.76 10.18 -58.80
C GLY A 179 -18.94 10.29 -60.08
N GLU A 180 -19.65 10.47 -61.20
CA GLU A 180 -19.05 10.51 -62.52
C GLU A 180 -18.97 11.95 -63.08
N LYS A 181 -17.95 12.19 -63.90
CA LYS A 181 -17.78 13.46 -64.62
C LYS A 181 -18.54 13.38 -65.93
N ALA A 182 -19.29 14.44 -66.24
CA ALA A 182 -19.99 14.52 -67.52
C ALA A 182 -19.00 14.57 -68.68
N LYS A 183 -19.29 13.83 -69.74
CA LYS A 183 -18.49 13.75 -70.97
C LYS A 183 -19.35 14.08 -72.17
N GLY A 184 -18.72 14.67 -73.19
CA GLY A 184 -19.41 14.96 -74.45
C GLY A 184 -18.45 15.42 -75.53
N THR A 185 -19.03 15.80 -76.67
CA THR A 185 -18.29 16.26 -77.85
C THR A 185 -18.64 17.71 -78.13
N VAL A 186 -17.62 18.54 -78.33
CA VAL A 186 -17.75 19.96 -78.70
C VAL A 186 -17.09 20.19 -80.05
N THR A 187 -17.76 20.94 -80.93
CA THR A 187 -17.20 21.33 -82.23
C THR A 187 -16.39 22.60 -82.08
N PHE A 188 -15.09 22.52 -82.32
CA PHE A 188 -14.20 23.68 -82.31
C PHE A 188 -14.30 24.41 -83.65
N ILE A 189 -14.47 25.74 -83.60
CA ILE A 189 -14.61 26.58 -84.79
C ILE A 189 -13.37 27.47 -84.93
N ASN A 190 -12.82 27.54 -86.12
CA ASN A 190 -11.73 28.44 -86.47
C ASN A 190 -12.17 29.41 -87.58
N CYS A 191 -12.35 30.68 -87.21
CA CYS A 191 -12.67 31.76 -88.13
C CYS A 191 -11.45 32.62 -88.54
N ASN A 192 -10.23 32.17 -88.24
CA ASN A 192 -9.00 32.84 -88.68
C ASN A 192 -8.80 32.66 -90.19
N ASP A 193 -8.44 33.72 -90.92
CA ASP A 193 -8.24 33.69 -92.38
C ASP A 193 -6.85 33.18 -92.82
N THR A 194 -5.92 33.04 -91.88
CA THR A 194 -4.49 32.88 -92.19
C THR A 194 -3.95 31.49 -91.89
N THR A 195 -4.32 30.88 -90.76
CA THR A 195 -3.71 29.64 -90.26
C THR A 195 -4.72 28.66 -89.67
N ASP A 196 -4.43 27.37 -89.82
CA ASP A 196 -5.12 26.32 -89.07
C ASP A 196 -4.75 26.43 -87.58
N VAL A 197 -5.68 26.06 -86.71
CA VAL A 197 -5.52 26.20 -85.26
C VAL A 197 -5.47 24.82 -84.62
N THR A 198 -4.70 24.70 -83.55
CA THR A 198 -4.65 23.50 -82.72
C THR A 198 -5.11 23.86 -81.31
N PHE A 199 -6.13 23.16 -80.82
CA PHE A 199 -6.54 23.25 -79.42
C PHE A 199 -5.84 22.16 -78.63
N THR A 200 -5.10 22.53 -77.59
CA THR A 200 -4.33 21.58 -76.79
C THR A 200 -5.21 20.90 -75.75
N ALA A 201 -4.93 19.62 -75.48
CA ALA A 201 -5.49 18.88 -74.35
C ALA A 201 -5.21 19.64 -73.04
N GLY A 202 -6.15 19.59 -72.10
CA GLY A 202 -6.06 20.36 -70.86
C GLY A 202 -6.57 21.80 -70.97
N THR A 203 -6.90 22.31 -72.16
CA THR A 203 -7.52 23.64 -72.29
C THR A 203 -8.89 23.64 -71.62
N GLN A 204 -9.13 24.64 -70.78
CA GLN A 204 -10.41 24.85 -70.11
C GLN A 204 -11.36 25.65 -71.02
N ILE A 205 -12.58 25.13 -71.17
CA ILE A 205 -13.69 25.77 -71.88
C ILE A 205 -14.90 25.92 -70.97
N LYS A 206 -15.70 26.95 -71.21
CA LYS A 206 -16.88 27.28 -70.40
C LYS A 206 -18.07 27.60 -71.30
N PRO A 207 -19.26 27.04 -71.05
CA PRO A 207 -20.46 27.45 -71.77
C PRO A 207 -20.80 28.92 -71.46
N VAL A 208 -21.18 29.68 -72.49
CA VAL A 208 -21.63 31.06 -72.33
C VAL A 208 -22.82 31.11 -71.37
N GLY A 209 -22.76 32.00 -70.38
CA GLY A 209 -23.81 32.16 -69.37
C GLY A 209 -23.83 31.13 -68.23
N LYS A 210 -22.98 30.09 -68.23
CA LYS A 210 -22.89 29.10 -67.14
C LYS A 210 -21.48 29.03 -66.57
N ASN A 211 -21.31 29.04 -65.25
CA ASN A 211 -19.99 28.92 -64.59
C ASN A 211 -19.52 27.47 -64.43
N LEU A 212 -19.60 26.69 -65.51
CA LEU A 212 -19.20 25.28 -65.53
C LEU A 212 -17.96 25.13 -66.40
N ILE A 213 -16.93 24.45 -65.89
CA ILE A 213 -15.66 24.26 -66.59
C ILE A 213 -15.61 22.84 -67.16
N TYR A 214 -15.25 22.74 -68.44
CA TYR A 214 -14.95 21.50 -69.13
C TYR A 214 -13.51 21.56 -69.65
N VAL A 215 -12.86 20.42 -69.76
CA VAL A 215 -11.46 20.27 -70.15
C VAL A 215 -11.40 19.43 -71.43
N ILE A 216 -10.61 19.87 -72.40
CA ILE A 216 -10.38 19.11 -73.64
C ILE A 216 -9.55 17.86 -73.32
N ASP A 217 -10.03 16.67 -73.71
CA ASP A 217 -9.36 15.41 -73.37
C ASP A 217 -8.13 15.13 -74.25
N SER A 218 -8.16 15.56 -75.52
CA SER A 218 -7.11 15.28 -76.50
C SER A 218 -6.88 16.45 -77.46
N ASN A 219 -5.67 16.55 -78.02
CA ASN A 219 -5.32 17.65 -78.93
C ASN A 219 -6.21 17.63 -80.19
N VAL A 220 -6.93 18.71 -80.43
CA VAL A 220 -7.70 18.92 -81.66
C VAL A 220 -6.80 19.66 -82.65
N VAL A 221 -6.03 18.89 -83.42
CA VAL A 221 -5.01 19.41 -84.35
C VAL A 221 -5.64 19.76 -85.69
N GLY A 222 -5.26 20.92 -86.26
CA GLY A 222 -5.59 21.27 -87.63
C GLY A 222 -7.07 21.60 -87.85
N VAL A 223 -7.65 22.43 -86.98
CA VAL A 223 -8.96 23.03 -87.22
C VAL A 223 -8.82 24.00 -88.41
N PRO A 224 -9.47 23.73 -89.56
CA PRO A 224 -9.17 24.45 -90.80
C PRO A 224 -9.39 25.95 -90.68
N LYS A 225 -8.54 26.75 -91.31
CA LYS A 225 -8.78 28.19 -91.44
C LYS A 225 -10.05 28.51 -92.23
N ARG A 226 -10.57 29.72 -92.08
CA ARG A 226 -11.72 30.23 -92.83
C ARG A 226 -11.39 30.32 -94.33
N VAL A 227 -12.26 29.75 -95.17
CA VAL A 227 -12.13 29.78 -96.64
C VAL A 227 -13.48 30.16 -97.24
N GLY A 228 -13.51 31.17 -98.10
CA GLY A 228 -14.74 31.60 -98.78
C GLY A 228 -15.85 32.11 -97.85
N GLY A 229 -15.48 32.62 -96.66
CA GLY A 229 -16.43 33.10 -95.65
C GLY A 229 -16.98 32.01 -94.71
N ILE A 230 -16.59 30.74 -94.90
CA ILE A 230 -17.03 29.60 -94.06
C ILE A 230 -15.90 29.25 -93.09
N CYS A 231 -16.17 29.30 -91.78
CA CYS A 231 -15.21 28.91 -90.76
C CYS A 231 -14.99 27.39 -90.76
N GLY A 232 -13.75 26.95 -90.49
CA GLY A 232 -13.46 25.52 -90.37
C GLY A 232 -13.94 24.97 -89.04
N THR A 233 -14.38 23.71 -89.04
CA THR A 233 -14.90 23.03 -87.86
C THR A 233 -14.20 21.69 -87.64
N LYS A 234 -14.05 21.31 -86.37
CA LYS A 234 -13.56 19.98 -86.00
C LYS A 234 -14.06 19.58 -84.63
N ASP A 235 -14.51 18.35 -84.48
CA ASP A 235 -14.96 17.82 -83.19
C ASP A 235 -13.79 17.44 -82.28
N GLY A 236 -13.98 17.69 -80.98
CA GLY A 236 -13.12 17.18 -79.93
C GLY A 236 -13.93 16.76 -78.70
N THR A 237 -13.38 15.85 -77.92
CA THR A 237 -14.03 15.36 -76.69
C THR A 237 -13.65 16.23 -75.50
N VAL A 238 -14.62 16.43 -74.61
CA VAL A 238 -14.47 17.22 -73.40
C VAL A 238 -15.03 16.48 -72.19
N THR A 239 -14.37 16.65 -71.06
CA THR A 239 -14.79 16.13 -69.76
C THR A 239 -14.98 17.28 -68.77
N ALA A 240 -16.03 17.22 -67.96
CA ALA A 240 -16.26 18.17 -66.88
C ALA A 240 -15.08 18.23 -65.89
N GLU A 241 -14.75 19.41 -65.39
CA GLU A 241 -13.69 19.56 -64.38
C GLU A 241 -14.06 18.84 -63.07
N LYS A 242 -15.32 18.94 -62.65
CA LYS A 242 -15.86 18.34 -61.42
C LYS A 242 -16.98 17.34 -61.74
N ILE A 243 -17.24 16.44 -60.80
CA ILE A 243 -18.36 15.49 -60.85
C ILE A 243 -19.68 16.23 -60.61
N GLY A 244 -20.79 15.61 -61.04
CA GLY A 244 -22.13 16.03 -60.66
C GLY A 244 -23.10 16.28 -61.82
N PRO A 245 -24.41 16.15 -61.56
CA PRO A 245 -25.44 16.27 -62.58
C PRO A 245 -25.59 17.70 -63.13
N SER A 246 -25.07 18.70 -62.43
CA SER A 246 -25.04 20.09 -62.89
C SER A 246 -24.19 20.29 -64.15
N TYR A 247 -23.28 19.35 -64.44
CA TYR A 247 -22.46 19.34 -65.66
C TYR A 247 -23.13 18.62 -66.85
N ASN A 248 -24.36 18.11 -66.67
CA ASN A 248 -25.13 17.55 -67.78
C ASN A 248 -25.81 18.67 -68.57
N LEU A 249 -25.53 18.74 -69.87
CA LEU A 249 -26.12 19.70 -70.81
C LEU A 249 -26.93 18.93 -71.85
N ALA A 250 -28.25 18.83 -71.61
CA ALA A 250 -29.19 18.13 -72.50
C ALA A 250 -29.31 18.80 -73.88
N ASP A 251 -29.36 20.14 -73.92
CA ASP A 251 -29.40 20.96 -75.14
C ASP A 251 -28.07 21.67 -75.39
N ALA A 252 -26.98 20.91 -75.42
CA ALA A 252 -25.66 21.48 -75.68
C ALA A 252 -25.50 21.97 -77.15
N THR A 253 -26.41 21.57 -78.05
CA THR A 253 -26.44 21.94 -79.47
C THR A 253 -26.59 23.42 -79.75
N ASN A 254 -27.07 24.21 -78.77
CA ASN A 254 -27.15 25.68 -78.83
C ASN A 254 -26.31 26.37 -77.75
N SER A 255 -25.44 25.63 -77.05
CA SER A 255 -24.55 26.19 -76.04
C SER A 255 -23.22 26.54 -76.69
N ASP A 256 -22.95 27.84 -76.85
CA ASP A 256 -21.63 28.32 -77.27
C ASP A 256 -20.63 28.14 -76.13
N PHE A 257 -19.40 27.71 -76.44
CA PHE A 257 -18.33 27.58 -75.47
C PHE A 257 -17.24 28.62 -75.72
N VAL A 258 -16.70 29.18 -74.65
CA VAL A 258 -15.56 30.11 -74.73
C VAL A 258 -14.35 29.49 -74.07
N THR A 259 -13.19 29.69 -74.68
CA THR A 259 -11.89 29.33 -74.08
C THR A 259 -11.42 30.45 -73.14
N ASN A 260 -10.50 30.15 -72.23
CA ASN A 260 -9.87 31.14 -71.35
C ASN A 260 -8.98 32.17 -72.10
N TYR A 261 -8.62 31.90 -73.35
CA TYR A 261 -7.77 32.79 -74.14
C TYR A 261 -8.52 34.07 -74.52
N SER A 262 -7.97 35.20 -74.06
CA SER A 262 -8.55 36.54 -74.16
C SER A 262 -9.06 36.93 -75.56
N ASN A 263 -10.28 37.46 -75.61
CA ASN A 263 -10.74 38.56 -76.47
C ASN A 263 -10.53 38.52 -78.00
N SER A 264 -10.09 37.42 -78.63
CA SER A 264 -10.07 37.38 -80.10
C SER A 264 -10.18 35.98 -80.70
N ILE A 265 -11.35 35.71 -81.30
CA ILE A 265 -11.53 34.94 -82.55
C ILE A 265 -11.62 33.40 -82.44
N TYR A 266 -11.60 32.80 -81.26
CA TYR A 266 -11.75 31.34 -81.10
C TYR A 266 -13.02 30.99 -80.32
N ASP A 267 -14.15 30.93 -81.04
CA ASP A 267 -15.39 30.35 -80.52
C ASP A 267 -15.19 28.83 -80.49
N ALA A 268 -15.06 28.25 -79.30
CA ALA A 268 -15.28 26.82 -79.18
C ALA A 268 -16.78 26.66 -79.48
N GLY A 269 -17.11 26.17 -80.66
CA GLY A 269 -18.47 26.21 -81.20
C GLY A 269 -19.49 25.46 -80.37
N SER A 270 -20.67 25.30 -80.96
CA SER A 270 -21.77 24.60 -80.31
C SER A 270 -21.43 23.11 -80.10
N ALA A 271 -21.94 22.50 -79.03
CA ALA A 271 -21.71 21.08 -78.84
C ALA A 271 -22.42 20.27 -79.95
N THR A 272 -21.77 19.24 -80.47
CA THR A 272 -22.35 18.37 -81.52
C THR A 272 -23.34 17.35 -80.96
N GLY A 273 -23.45 17.23 -79.64
CA GLY A 273 -24.39 16.38 -78.93
C GLY A 273 -24.49 16.74 -77.45
N ALA A 274 -25.36 16.07 -76.70
CA ALA A 274 -25.53 16.30 -75.27
C ALA A 274 -24.24 15.97 -74.49
N ILE A 275 -23.91 16.80 -73.49
CA ILE A 275 -22.90 16.45 -72.47
C ILE A 275 -23.64 15.74 -71.34
N SER A 276 -23.27 14.50 -71.03
CA SER A 276 -24.03 13.63 -70.11
C SER A 276 -23.13 12.69 -69.31
N GLY A 277 -23.71 11.92 -68.40
CA GLY A 277 -22.97 11.01 -67.51
C GLY A 277 -22.38 11.67 -66.27
N GLY A 278 -22.68 12.95 -66.02
CA GLY A 278 -22.37 13.60 -64.75
C GLY A 278 -23.30 13.11 -63.65
N GLU A 279 -22.76 12.52 -62.60
CA GLU A 279 -23.49 12.06 -61.42
C GLU A 279 -22.75 12.46 -60.15
N SER A 280 -23.47 12.64 -59.05
CA SER A 280 -22.87 12.85 -57.73
C SER A 280 -23.82 12.34 -56.65
N HIS A 281 -23.29 11.57 -55.71
CA HIS A 281 -23.98 11.17 -54.50
C HIS A 281 -23.02 11.28 -53.31
N GLU A 282 -23.59 11.51 -52.12
CA GLU A 282 -22.84 11.58 -50.88
C GLU A 282 -22.71 10.18 -50.28
N VAL A 283 -21.50 9.81 -49.89
CA VAL A 283 -21.20 8.54 -49.24
C VAL A 283 -20.50 8.78 -47.91
N THR A 284 -20.75 7.89 -46.95
CA THR A 284 -20.01 7.87 -45.69
C THR A 284 -18.61 7.34 -45.93
N VAL A 285 -17.62 8.05 -45.41
CA VAL A 285 -16.21 7.66 -45.47
C VAL A 285 -15.59 7.74 -44.10
N VAL A 286 -14.51 6.98 -43.92
CA VAL A 286 -13.72 7.00 -42.69
C VAL A 286 -13.02 8.35 -42.53
N ALA A 287 -13.34 9.10 -41.48
CA ALA A 287 -12.60 10.29 -41.10
C ALA A 287 -11.39 9.94 -40.21
N SER A 288 -10.35 10.77 -40.25
CA SER A 288 -9.19 10.64 -39.34
C SER A 288 -9.60 10.72 -37.86
N ALA A 289 -10.63 11.52 -37.56
CA ALA A 289 -11.20 11.62 -36.21
C ALA A 289 -11.86 10.31 -35.75
N ASP A 290 -12.45 9.52 -36.66
CA ASP A 290 -13.08 8.24 -36.32
C ASP A 290 -12.01 7.21 -35.92
N GLN A 291 -10.90 7.15 -36.65
CA GLN A 291 -9.75 6.29 -36.31
C GLN A 291 -9.13 6.67 -34.96
N ALA A 292 -8.94 7.96 -34.69
CA ALA A 292 -8.42 8.42 -33.40
C ALA A 292 -9.38 8.05 -32.25
N LYS A 293 -10.69 8.21 -32.46
CA LYS A 293 -11.70 7.88 -31.46
C LYS A 293 -11.72 6.39 -31.11
N VAL A 294 -11.78 5.49 -32.10
CA VAL A 294 -11.78 4.05 -31.83
C VAL A 294 -10.48 3.60 -31.16
N LEU A 295 -9.35 4.22 -31.50
CA LEU A 295 -8.06 3.97 -30.89
C LEU A 295 -8.02 4.38 -29.42
N ASP A 296 -8.49 5.58 -29.07
CA ASP A 296 -8.51 6.05 -27.68
C ASP A 296 -9.50 5.22 -26.83
N GLU A 297 -10.67 4.89 -27.38
CA GLU A 297 -11.66 4.06 -26.71
C GLU A 297 -11.16 2.64 -26.45
N LEU A 298 -10.50 2.01 -27.43
CA LEU A 298 -9.95 0.67 -27.29
C LEU A 298 -8.72 0.64 -26.38
N LYS A 299 -7.84 1.65 -26.43
CA LYS A 299 -6.72 1.79 -25.49
C LYS A 299 -7.20 1.86 -24.04
N LYS A 300 -8.25 2.63 -23.78
CA LYS A 300 -8.82 2.74 -22.43
C LYS A 300 -9.38 1.41 -21.94
N GLU A 301 -10.10 0.70 -22.81
CA GLU A 301 -10.67 -0.61 -22.49
C GLU A 301 -9.58 -1.67 -22.20
N LEU A 302 -8.53 -1.71 -23.03
CA LEU A 302 -7.38 -2.60 -22.82
C LEU A 302 -6.56 -2.20 -21.58
N LEU A 303 -6.46 -0.91 -21.25
CA LEU A 303 -5.82 -0.46 -20.02
C LEU A 303 -6.58 -0.94 -18.79
N ASP A 304 -7.90 -0.78 -18.77
CA ASP A 304 -8.74 -1.18 -17.64
C ASP A 304 -8.68 -2.70 -17.45
N LYS A 305 -8.75 -3.46 -18.56
CA LYS A 305 -8.56 -4.91 -18.54
C LYS A 305 -7.16 -5.30 -18.06
N GLY A 306 -6.12 -4.67 -18.59
CA GLY A 306 -4.73 -4.94 -18.23
C GLY A 306 -4.42 -4.62 -16.75
N LYS A 307 -5.07 -3.61 -16.17
CA LYS A 307 -4.99 -3.34 -14.72
C LYS A 307 -5.57 -4.47 -13.88
N THR A 308 -6.72 -5.01 -14.28
CA THR A 308 -7.36 -6.14 -13.60
C THR A 308 -6.49 -7.39 -13.73
N ASP A 309 -6.06 -7.74 -14.95
CA ASP A 309 -5.29 -8.95 -15.19
C ASP A 309 -3.89 -8.91 -14.52
N LEU A 310 -3.26 -7.73 -14.45
CA LEU A 310 -2.02 -7.54 -13.66
C LEU A 310 -2.25 -7.70 -12.16
N ALA A 311 -3.37 -7.20 -11.63
CA ALA A 311 -3.71 -7.37 -10.21
C ALA A 311 -3.99 -8.84 -9.87
N ASP A 312 -4.71 -9.54 -10.74
CA ASP A 312 -5.00 -10.97 -10.59
C ASP A 312 -3.72 -11.81 -10.67
N GLN A 313 -2.78 -11.47 -11.57
CA GLN A 313 -1.49 -12.16 -11.67
C GLN A 313 -0.57 -11.89 -10.48
N ALA A 314 -0.59 -10.67 -9.93
CA ALA A 314 0.21 -10.32 -8.76
C ALA A 314 -0.24 -11.08 -7.50
N GLY A 315 -1.54 -11.36 -7.38
CA GLY A 315 -2.14 -12.03 -6.25
C GLY A 315 -2.35 -11.12 -5.04
N LEU A 316 -2.79 -11.69 -3.92
CA LEU A 316 -3.19 -10.92 -2.73
C LEU A 316 -2.01 -10.32 -1.93
N ASP A 317 -0.82 -10.89 -2.07
CA ASP A 317 0.34 -10.54 -1.25
C ASP A 317 1.18 -9.40 -1.85
N GLN A 318 0.88 -9.01 -3.09
CA GLN A 318 1.65 -8.05 -3.87
C GLN A 318 0.84 -6.79 -4.16
N VAL A 319 1.51 -5.64 -4.10
CA VAL A 319 0.93 -4.33 -4.38
C VAL A 319 1.27 -3.93 -5.80
N VAL A 320 0.25 -3.52 -6.55
CA VAL A 320 0.37 -3.01 -7.92
C VAL A 320 0.07 -1.52 -7.93
N ILE A 321 1.06 -0.68 -8.26
CA ILE A 321 0.84 0.76 -8.46
C ILE A 321 0.29 0.99 -9.87
N GLN A 322 -1.02 1.19 -9.98
CA GLN A 322 -1.70 1.30 -11.27
C GLN A 322 -1.31 2.53 -12.11
N GLU A 323 -0.79 3.58 -11.46
CA GLU A 323 -0.44 4.86 -12.09
C GLU A 323 0.79 4.76 -13.00
N VAL A 324 1.67 3.80 -12.74
CA VAL A 324 2.98 3.67 -13.42
C VAL A 324 3.06 2.47 -14.35
N ILE A 325 1.93 1.86 -14.67
CA ILE A 325 1.89 0.75 -15.63
C ILE A 325 2.40 1.27 -16.98
N LYS A 326 3.52 0.72 -17.44
CA LYS A 326 4.08 1.03 -18.75
C LYS A 326 3.23 0.34 -19.82
N GLN A 327 2.82 1.13 -20.81
CA GLN A 327 1.97 0.70 -21.91
C GLN A 327 2.79 0.75 -23.21
N GLU A 328 2.76 -0.34 -23.96
CA GLU A 328 3.45 -0.44 -25.24
C GLU A 328 2.50 -1.02 -26.28
N VAL A 329 2.34 -0.35 -27.42
CA VAL A 329 1.55 -0.87 -28.54
C VAL A 329 2.41 -1.87 -29.31
N VAL A 330 1.98 -3.14 -29.33
CA VAL A 330 2.67 -4.22 -30.03
C VAL A 330 2.19 -4.33 -31.47
N GLU A 331 0.87 -4.22 -31.67
CA GLU A 331 0.24 -4.28 -32.98
C GLU A 331 -0.95 -3.31 -33.04
N GLU A 332 -1.03 -2.54 -34.12
CA GLU A 332 -2.12 -1.61 -34.41
C GLU A 332 -2.55 -1.80 -35.86
N LYS A 333 -3.80 -2.23 -36.09
CA LYS A 333 -4.30 -2.53 -37.42
C LYS A 333 -5.73 -2.02 -37.59
N PHE A 334 -5.88 -0.98 -38.41
CA PHE A 334 -7.18 -0.53 -38.88
C PHE A 334 -7.70 -1.43 -40.00
N ALA A 335 -9.00 -1.75 -39.95
CA ALA A 335 -9.67 -2.51 -41.00
C ALA A 335 -9.97 -1.65 -42.24
N GLN A 336 -10.09 -0.33 -42.08
CA GLN A 336 -10.36 0.63 -43.15
C GLN A 336 -9.41 1.82 -43.09
N ALA A 337 -9.00 2.33 -44.25
CA ALA A 337 -8.14 3.50 -44.37
C ALA A 337 -8.94 4.82 -44.34
N VAL A 338 -8.29 5.93 -43.99
CA VAL A 338 -8.91 7.26 -44.05
C VAL A 338 -9.34 7.59 -45.48
N GLY A 339 -10.59 8.02 -45.65
CA GLY A 339 -11.20 8.30 -46.95
C GLY A 339 -11.77 7.08 -47.67
N GLU A 340 -11.63 5.89 -47.10
CA GLU A 340 -12.30 4.68 -47.61
C GLU A 340 -13.81 4.75 -47.33
N GLN A 341 -14.61 4.31 -48.29
CA GLN A 341 -16.06 4.25 -48.15
C GLN A 341 -16.44 3.06 -47.26
N ALA A 342 -16.89 3.36 -46.04
CA ALA A 342 -17.36 2.38 -45.06
C ALA A 342 -18.33 3.02 -44.08
N GLU A 343 -19.27 2.23 -43.54
CA GLU A 343 -20.21 2.67 -42.50
C GLU A 343 -19.57 2.65 -41.10
N GLU A 344 -18.54 1.84 -40.89
CA GLU A 344 -17.83 1.70 -39.63
C GLU A 344 -16.31 1.61 -39.85
N VAL A 345 -15.57 1.96 -38.80
CA VAL A 345 -14.11 1.87 -38.69
C VAL A 345 -13.79 0.83 -37.64
N GLY A 346 -13.16 -0.28 -38.06
CA GLY A 346 -12.67 -1.33 -37.17
C GLY A 346 -11.19 -1.13 -36.82
N LEU A 347 -10.83 -1.46 -35.58
CA LEU A 347 -9.45 -1.50 -35.09
C LEU A 347 -9.20 -2.80 -34.33
N THR A 348 -8.12 -3.48 -34.67
CA THR A 348 -7.49 -4.51 -33.84
C THR A 348 -6.24 -3.92 -33.19
N LEU A 349 -6.16 -4.02 -31.87
CA LEU A 349 -5.06 -3.45 -31.09
C LEU A 349 -4.54 -4.50 -30.12
N LYS A 350 -3.22 -4.70 -30.12
CA LYS A 350 -2.51 -5.52 -29.15
C LYS A 350 -1.58 -4.63 -28.33
N MET A 351 -1.74 -4.66 -27.01
CA MET A 351 -0.97 -3.85 -26.07
C MET A 351 -0.26 -4.73 -25.06
N LYS A 352 0.96 -4.33 -24.73
CA LYS A 352 1.76 -4.93 -23.67
C LYS A 352 1.78 -4.01 -22.47
N PHE A 353 1.44 -4.56 -21.32
CA PHE A 353 1.45 -3.85 -20.05
C PHE A 353 2.56 -4.41 -19.17
N THR A 354 3.39 -3.53 -18.62
CA THR A 354 4.53 -3.90 -17.78
C THR A 354 4.54 -3.07 -16.51
N VAL A 355 4.71 -3.72 -15.36
CA VAL A 355 4.79 -3.07 -14.06
C VAL A 355 5.75 -3.85 -13.16
N ILE A 356 6.34 -3.16 -12.19
CA ILE A 356 7.06 -3.80 -11.09
C ILE A 356 6.15 -3.77 -9.87
N VAL A 357 5.97 -4.93 -9.26
CA VAL A 357 5.16 -5.13 -8.05
C VAL A 357 6.08 -5.48 -6.89
N TYR A 358 5.63 -5.24 -5.67
CA TYR A 358 6.38 -5.55 -4.45
C TYR A 358 5.43 -6.13 -3.41
N LYS A 359 5.95 -6.83 -2.40
CA LYS A 359 5.12 -7.38 -1.34
C LYS A 359 4.79 -6.33 -0.29
N ASP A 360 3.54 -6.31 0.16
CA ASP A 360 3.12 -5.41 1.23
C ASP A 360 3.89 -5.68 2.54
N GLU A 361 4.18 -6.95 2.83
CA GLU A 361 5.00 -7.36 3.97
C GLU A 361 6.42 -6.78 3.93
N ASP A 362 7.04 -6.71 2.74
CA ASP A 362 8.40 -6.18 2.58
C ASP A 362 8.43 -4.67 2.82
N LEU A 363 7.40 -3.95 2.35
CA LEU A 363 7.25 -2.52 2.61
C LEU A 363 7.03 -2.26 4.11
N LYS A 364 6.14 -3.00 4.76
CA LYS A 364 5.91 -2.89 6.22
C LYS A 364 7.15 -3.23 7.03
N GLY A 365 7.91 -4.23 6.59
CA GLY A 365 9.21 -4.59 7.14
C GLY A 365 10.22 -3.46 7.04
N LEU A 366 10.35 -2.84 5.86
CA LEU A 366 11.21 -1.67 5.65
C LEU A 366 10.79 -0.52 6.57
N VAL A 367 9.51 -0.16 6.59
CA VAL A 367 8.98 0.93 7.41
C VAL A 367 9.25 0.69 8.89
N SER A 368 9.05 -0.52 9.38
CA SER A 368 9.29 -0.88 10.79
C SER A 368 10.77 -0.72 11.18
N GLN A 369 11.69 -1.11 10.30
CA GLN A 369 13.14 -0.95 10.53
C GLN A 369 13.55 0.52 10.53
N VAL A 370 13.04 1.32 9.60
CA VAL A 370 13.35 2.76 9.51
C VAL A 370 12.75 3.53 10.68
N LEU A 371 11.49 3.28 11.03
CA LEU A 371 10.83 3.96 12.14
C LEU A 371 11.41 3.52 13.50
N GLY A 372 11.79 2.25 13.66
CA GLY A 372 12.43 1.77 14.88
C GLY A 372 13.71 2.55 15.26
N GLY A 373 14.45 3.04 14.27
CA GLY A 373 15.61 3.91 14.49
C GLY A 373 15.28 5.37 14.80
N LEU A 374 14.04 5.81 14.53
CA LEU A 374 13.60 7.20 14.68
C LEU A 374 12.72 7.42 15.92
N VAL A 375 12.18 6.35 16.51
CA VAL A 375 11.32 6.42 17.70
C VAL A 375 12.19 6.73 18.94
N PRO A 376 11.87 7.76 19.74
CA PRO A 376 12.61 8.06 20.96
C PRO A 376 12.54 6.92 21.99
N GLU A 377 13.57 6.73 22.82
CA GLU A 377 13.71 5.59 23.75
C GLU A 377 12.49 5.34 24.69
N ASN A 378 11.72 6.39 24.98
CA ASN A 378 10.55 6.34 25.87
C ASN A 378 9.22 6.10 25.14
N TYR A 379 9.24 5.79 23.85
CA TYR A 379 8.05 5.55 23.03
C TYR A 379 8.17 4.22 22.26
N GLU A 380 7.03 3.69 21.85
CA GLU A 380 6.93 2.51 20.98
C GLU A 380 5.92 2.76 19.86
N LEU A 381 6.16 2.13 18.70
CA LEU A 381 5.24 2.16 17.57
C LEU A 381 4.00 1.34 17.89
N PHE A 382 2.82 1.93 17.70
CA PHE A 382 1.57 1.21 17.84
C PHE A 382 1.19 0.56 16.50
N PRO A 383 1.25 -0.78 16.35
CA PRO A 383 1.20 -1.44 15.04
C PRO A 383 -0.16 -1.38 14.34
N SER A 384 -1.25 -1.12 15.07
CA SER A 384 -2.61 -1.30 14.55
C SER A 384 -3.15 -0.14 13.71
N GLU A 385 -2.42 0.97 13.57
CA GLU A 385 -2.89 2.19 12.92
C GLU A 385 -1.78 2.84 12.04
N MET A 386 -1.11 2.04 11.21
CA MET A 386 -0.14 2.55 10.25
C MET A 386 -0.80 2.70 8.87
N GLU A 387 -0.92 3.94 8.40
CA GLU A 387 -1.36 4.25 7.04
C GLU A 387 -0.14 4.54 6.17
N ILE A 388 -0.08 3.92 5.00
CA ILE A 388 1.00 4.12 4.03
C ILE A 388 0.39 4.63 2.73
N GLU A 389 0.71 5.88 2.40
CA GLU A 389 0.35 6.53 1.15
C GLU A 389 1.56 6.50 0.21
N THR A 390 1.36 6.09 -1.05
CA THR A 390 2.43 6.08 -2.05
C THR A 390 2.39 7.38 -2.85
N LEU A 391 3.52 8.08 -2.94
CA LEU A 391 3.68 9.35 -3.62
C LEU A 391 4.71 9.26 -4.74
N GLU A 392 4.46 10.00 -5.82
CA GLU A 392 5.35 10.16 -6.98
C GLU A 392 5.99 8.86 -7.51
N PRO A 393 5.21 7.80 -7.78
CA PRO A 393 5.77 6.56 -8.28
C PRO A 393 6.39 6.76 -9.67
N LYS A 394 7.59 6.19 -9.87
CA LYS A 394 8.36 6.26 -11.12
C LYS A 394 8.87 4.87 -11.49
N LEU A 395 8.40 4.36 -12.63
CA LEU A 395 8.83 3.06 -13.14
C LEU A 395 10.03 3.20 -14.08
N GLY A 396 11.15 2.61 -13.70
CA GLY A 396 12.30 2.33 -14.55
C GLY A 396 12.29 0.90 -15.10
N ASP A 397 13.34 0.49 -15.82
CA ASP A 397 13.38 -0.83 -16.47
C ASP A 397 13.44 -2.02 -15.49
N LYS A 398 14.10 -1.80 -14.34
CA LYS A 398 14.36 -2.80 -13.29
C LYS A 398 13.94 -2.34 -11.88
N LYS A 399 13.59 -1.07 -11.74
CA LYS A 399 13.31 -0.42 -10.45
C LYS A 399 12.00 0.34 -10.53
N LEU A 400 11.26 0.33 -9.43
CA LEU A 400 10.13 1.20 -9.18
C LEU A 400 10.47 2.07 -7.97
N ASP A 401 10.69 3.35 -8.21
CA ASP A 401 11.05 4.32 -7.18
C ASP A 401 9.80 5.11 -6.78
N PHE A 402 9.55 5.25 -5.48
CA PHE A 402 8.42 6.01 -4.95
C PHE A 402 8.73 6.54 -3.55
N SER A 403 7.97 7.52 -3.09
CA SER A 403 8.01 7.98 -1.70
C SER A 403 6.84 7.38 -0.92
N ALA A 404 7.12 6.67 0.16
CA ALA A 404 6.08 6.18 1.06
C ALA A 404 5.90 7.20 2.19
N LYS A 405 4.74 7.85 2.22
CA LYS A 405 4.32 8.71 3.31
C LYS A 405 3.60 7.86 4.35
N ILE A 406 4.23 7.74 5.50
CA ILE A 406 3.77 6.91 6.60
C ILE A 406 3.15 7.82 7.65
N ALA A 407 1.89 7.59 7.97
CA ALA A 407 1.26 8.13 9.16
C ALA A 407 1.16 6.99 10.19
N ALA A 408 1.84 7.16 11.31
CA ALA A 408 1.84 6.20 12.40
C ALA A 408 1.62 6.92 13.74
N GLN A 409 1.11 6.19 14.72
CA GLN A 409 0.98 6.69 16.08
C GLN A 409 2.05 6.07 16.96
N VAL A 410 2.70 6.90 17.78
CA VAL A 410 3.61 6.44 18.83
C VAL A 410 2.96 6.60 20.18
N VAL A 411 3.11 5.59 21.04
CA VAL A 411 2.62 5.61 22.42
C VAL A 411 3.78 5.57 23.40
N PRO A 412 3.64 6.19 24.59
CA PRO A 412 4.67 6.11 25.61
C PRO A 412 4.91 4.66 26.03
N LYS A 413 6.18 4.26 26.12
CA LYS A 413 6.59 2.94 26.56
C LYS A 413 6.30 2.80 28.05
N LEU A 414 5.39 1.90 28.40
CA LEU A 414 5.00 1.63 29.79
C LEU A 414 5.65 0.36 30.33
N ASP A 415 6.19 0.43 31.55
CA ASP A 415 6.63 -0.75 32.28
C ASP A 415 5.41 -1.49 32.87
N LEU A 416 4.82 -2.37 32.08
CA LEU A 416 3.66 -3.17 32.47
C LEU A 416 3.94 -4.04 33.71
N GLU A 417 5.18 -4.52 33.89
CA GLU A 417 5.54 -5.35 35.03
C GLU A 417 5.74 -4.52 36.31
N GLY A 418 6.28 -3.30 36.18
CA GLY A 418 6.32 -2.30 37.24
C GLY A 418 4.92 -1.91 37.69
N ILE A 419 4.02 -1.60 36.75
CA ILE A 419 2.62 -1.26 37.02
C ILE A 419 1.91 -2.41 37.73
N LYS A 420 2.06 -3.66 37.27
CA LYS A 420 1.46 -4.84 37.94
C LYS A 420 1.97 -5.02 39.37
N ARG A 421 3.25 -4.74 39.61
CA ARG A 421 3.87 -4.86 40.95
C ARG A 421 3.32 -3.80 41.90
N GLU A 422 3.23 -2.56 41.43
CA GLU A 422 2.66 -1.47 42.21
C GLU A 422 1.18 -1.69 42.49
N LEU A 423 0.41 -2.19 41.53
CA LEU A 423 -1.01 -2.51 41.73
C LEU A 423 -1.25 -3.71 42.65
N SER A 424 -0.26 -4.60 42.81
CA SER A 424 -0.44 -5.85 43.56
C SER A 424 -0.81 -5.59 45.02
N ALA A 425 -1.82 -6.32 45.50
CA ALA A 425 -2.33 -6.23 46.87
C ALA A 425 -2.92 -4.87 47.31
N ARG A 426 -3.01 -3.87 46.42
CA ARG A 426 -3.65 -2.58 46.72
C ARG A 426 -5.17 -2.72 46.81
N ASP A 427 -5.77 -1.86 47.62
CA ASP A 427 -7.22 -1.61 47.58
C ASP A 427 -7.59 -0.82 46.32
N VAL A 428 -8.89 -0.79 46.01
CA VAL A 428 -9.41 -0.19 44.78
C VAL A 428 -9.12 1.31 44.72
N ALA A 429 -9.28 2.05 45.83
CA ALA A 429 -9.09 3.50 45.86
C ALA A 429 -7.61 3.86 45.65
N SER A 430 -6.70 3.20 46.39
CA SER A 430 -5.26 3.41 46.21
C SER A 430 -4.77 3.02 44.81
N ALA A 431 -5.36 1.98 44.21
CA ALA A 431 -5.06 1.59 42.85
C ALA A 431 -5.52 2.63 41.82
N GLN A 432 -6.71 3.20 42.00
CA GLN A 432 -7.23 4.25 41.13
C GLN A 432 -6.39 5.54 41.23
N GLU A 433 -5.97 5.93 42.43
CA GLU A 433 -5.06 7.07 42.63
C GLU A 433 -3.71 6.86 41.92
N TYR A 434 -3.14 5.66 42.03
CA TYR A 434 -1.90 5.33 41.32
C TYR A 434 -2.09 5.39 39.80
N LEU A 435 -3.16 4.80 39.26
CA LEU A 435 -3.46 4.84 37.83
C LEU A 435 -3.68 6.27 37.31
N ALA A 436 -4.34 7.12 38.11
CA ALA A 436 -4.54 8.54 37.80
C ALA A 436 -3.24 9.37 37.86
N SER A 437 -2.23 8.92 38.62
CA SER A 437 -0.94 9.58 38.72
C SER A 437 -0.02 9.36 37.51
N LEU A 438 -0.38 8.42 36.62
CA LEU A 438 0.39 8.13 35.42
C LEU A 438 0.18 9.24 34.38
N SER A 439 1.18 10.10 34.20
CA SER A 439 1.14 11.25 33.28
C SER A 439 0.91 10.90 31.81
N ASN A 440 1.07 9.63 31.44
CA ASN A 440 1.03 9.12 30.07
C ASN A 440 -0.26 8.35 29.75
N VAL A 441 -1.22 8.32 30.69
CA VAL A 441 -2.50 7.60 30.59
C VAL A 441 -3.64 8.62 30.57
N SER A 442 -4.46 8.63 29.50
CA SER A 442 -5.61 9.54 29.37
C SER A 442 -6.84 9.02 30.12
N ALA A 443 -7.07 7.71 30.11
CA ALA A 443 -8.15 7.08 30.86
C ALA A 443 -7.74 5.68 31.35
N TYR A 444 -8.42 5.19 32.39
CA TYR A 444 -8.22 3.83 32.88
C TYR A 444 -9.53 3.16 33.25
N GLU A 445 -9.64 1.86 32.99
CA GLU A 445 -10.76 1.02 33.40
C GLU A 445 -10.24 -0.13 34.26
N LEU A 446 -10.72 -0.23 35.50
CA LEU A 446 -10.37 -1.31 36.43
C LEU A 446 -11.55 -2.26 36.60
N ARG A 447 -11.42 -3.49 36.09
CA ARG A 447 -12.40 -4.57 36.23
C ARG A 447 -11.89 -5.63 37.20
N LEU A 448 -12.65 -5.90 38.25
CA LEU A 448 -12.31 -6.89 39.27
C LEU A 448 -13.33 -8.04 39.25
N TRP A 449 -12.83 -9.28 39.34
CA TRP A 449 -13.64 -10.48 39.46
C TRP A 449 -13.15 -11.36 40.61
N PRO A 450 -13.99 -11.86 41.53
CA PRO A 450 -15.44 -11.67 41.61
C PRO A 450 -15.86 -10.28 42.14
N ASN A 451 -17.11 -9.88 41.88
CA ASN A 451 -17.67 -8.60 42.34
C ASN A 451 -18.02 -8.65 43.84
N LEU A 452 -17.02 -8.47 44.71
CA LEU A 452 -17.16 -8.48 46.16
C LEU A 452 -17.69 -7.13 46.69
N PRO A 453 -18.17 -7.03 47.94
CA PRO A 453 -18.43 -5.74 48.61
C PRO A 453 -17.16 -4.87 48.67
N GLU A 454 -17.30 -3.54 48.64
CA GLU A 454 -16.18 -2.59 48.49
C GLU A 454 -15.05 -2.81 49.50
N ASP A 455 -15.39 -3.09 50.76
CA ASP A 455 -14.41 -3.34 51.85
C ASP A 455 -13.55 -4.61 51.64
N LEU A 456 -14.03 -5.53 50.81
CA LEU A 456 -13.38 -6.81 50.50
C LEU A 456 -12.79 -6.85 49.09
N ARG A 457 -13.02 -5.81 48.26
CA ARG A 457 -12.42 -5.70 46.92
C ARG A 457 -10.95 -5.31 47.05
N ARG A 458 -10.07 -6.20 46.60
CA ARG A 458 -8.62 -5.96 46.55
C ARG A 458 -8.07 -6.46 45.22
N ILE A 459 -7.01 -5.81 44.75
CA ILE A 459 -6.28 -6.29 43.59
C ILE A 459 -5.57 -7.60 43.97
N PRO A 460 -5.54 -8.61 43.06
CA PRO A 460 -4.86 -9.86 43.32
C PRO A 460 -3.41 -9.63 43.74
N ARG A 461 -2.95 -10.38 44.74
CA ARG A 461 -1.54 -10.36 45.18
C ARG A 461 -0.58 -10.91 44.13
N SER A 462 -1.07 -11.78 43.25
CA SER A 462 -0.28 -12.39 42.19
C SER A 462 -0.36 -11.53 40.92
N THR A 463 0.78 -11.03 40.46
CA THR A 463 0.90 -10.27 39.21
C THR A 463 0.41 -11.05 37.99
N LYS A 464 0.47 -12.39 38.02
CA LYS A 464 -0.05 -13.28 36.97
C LYS A 464 -1.57 -13.20 36.79
N ARG A 465 -2.29 -12.62 37.77
CA ARG A 465 -3.74 -12.44 37.75
C ARG A 465 -4.17 -10.99 37.51
N ILE A 466 -3.20 -10.13 37.21
CA ILE A 466 -3.40 -8.75 36.79
C ILE A 466 -3.10 -8.71 35.28
N ASN A 467 -4.14 -8.59 34.48
CA ASN A 467 -4.01 -8.40 33.05
C ASN A 467 -4.06 -6.92 32.74
N VAL A 468 -3.03 -6.39 32.07
CA VAL A 468 -2.99 -4.99 31.65
C VAL A 468 -3.14 -4.98 30.14
N LYS A 469 -4.18 -4.30 29.64
CA LYS A 469 -4.42 -4.08 28.21
C LYS A 469 -4.21 -2.62 27.89
N LEU A 470 -3.54 -2.34 26.78
CA LEU A 470 -3.37 -1.00 26.25
C LEU A 470 -4.43 -0.75 25.18
N ARG A 471 -4.99 0.46 25.18
CA ARG A 471 -5.84 1.00 24.11
C ARG A 471 -5.37 2.40 23.77
N THR A 472 -5.52 2.79 22.51
CA THR A 472 -5.37 4.18 22.07
C THR A 472 -6.69 4.91 22.23
N GLU A 473 -6.62 6.20 22.50
CA GLU A 473 -7.76 7.10 22.38
C GLU A 473 -8.04 7.31 20.88
N THR A 474 -9.06 6.63 20.36
CA THR A 474 -9.53 6.86 18.98
C THR A 474 -10.27 8.19 18.96
N GLU A 475 -9.98 9.07 17.99
CA GLU A 475 -10.64 10.39 17.81
C GLU A 475 -12.16 10.34 17.48
N GLU A 476 -12.86 9.26 17.84
CA GLU A 476 -14.31 9.15 17.78
C GLU A 476 -14.92 9.15 19.19
N ASP A 477 -14.88 10.30 19.87
CA ASP A 477 -15.89 10.71 20.88
C ASP A 477 -15.85 12.22 21.15
#